data_AF-A0A3T0JUD8-F1
#
_entry.id   AF-A0A3T0JUD8-F1
#
_cell.length_a   1.000
_cell.length_b   1.000
_cell.length_c   1.000
_cell.angle_alpha   90.00
_cell.angle_beta   90.00
_cell.angle_gamma   90.00
#
_symmetry.space_group_name_H-M   'P 1'
#
loop_
_entity.id
_entity.type
_entity.pdbx_description
1 polymer ?
#
loop_
_entity_poly.entity_id
_entity_poly.type
_entity_poly.pdbx_seq_one_letter_code
_entity_poly.pdbx_strand_id
1 'polypeptide(L)'
;MPILKPSSARHLPLNSGVTDSAPLVIDTQANPKDLFEAAVQRIRAAADLLETLHCLCFKHADVQDIPHITHALYLLTQDGSDLLQVAQQKMLNWQAPV
;
A
#
# COMPACT_ATOMS: atom_id res chain seq x y z
N MET A 1 -4.75 16.79 -13.28
CA MET A 1 -5.13 15.65 -12.41
C MET A 1 -5.74 14.58 -13.29
N PRO A 2 -5.23 13.33 -13.30
CA PRO A 2 -5.88 12.30 -14.07
C PRO A 2 -7.22 11.97 -13.40
N ILE A 3 -8.26 11.97 -14.20
CA ILE A 3 -9.63 11.63 -13.82
C ILE A 3 -9.61 10.18 -13.31
N LEU A 4 -9.87 10.01 -12.01
CA LEU A 4 -10.08 8.70 -11.41
C LEU A 4 -11.30 8.06 -12.07
N LYS A 5 -11.08 7.14 -13.01
CA LYS A 5 -12.17 6.26 -13.46
C LYS A 5 -12.57 5.42 -12.24
N PRO A 6 -13.81 5.52 -11.74
CA PRO A 6 -14.27 4.61 -10.71
C PRO A 6 -14.36 3.23 -11.35
N SER A 7 -13.37 2.36 -11.10
CA SER A 7 -13.51 0.96 -11.47
C SER A 7 -14.61 0.38 -10.58
N SER A 8 -15.76 0.03 -11.16
CA SER A 8 -16.85 -0.66 -10.45
C SER A 8 -16.51 -2.10 -10.04
N ALA A 9 -15.27 -2.55 -10.28
CA ALA A 9 -14.80 -3.87 -9.92
C ALA A 9 -14.71 -4.02 -8.39
N ARG A 10 -15.31 -5.09 -7.87
CA ARG A 10 -15.20 -5.44 -6.45
C ARG A 10 -13.76 -5.72 -6.05
N HIS A 11 -13.02 -6.49 -6.84
CA HIS A 11 -11.63 -6.80 -6.59
C HIS A 11 -10.76 -6.00 -7.55
N LEU A 12 -9.93 -5.11 -7.00
CA LEU A 12 -8.97 -4.33 -7.77
C LEU A 12 -7.56 -4.88 -7.51
N PRO A 13 -6.78 -5.26 -8.52
CA PRO A 13 -5.42 -5.73 -8.31
C PRO A 13 -4.53 -4.62 -7.74
N LEU A 14 -3.57 -4.99 -6.89
CA LEU A 14 -2.50 -4.06 -6.48
C LEU A 14 -1.57 -3.78 -7.65
N ASN A 15 -1.09 -2.54 -7.76
CA ASN A 15 -0.13 -2.12 -8.80
C ASN A 15 1.25 -2.77 -8.62
N SER A 16 1.55 -3.25 -7.41
CA SER A 16 2.76 -4.01 -7.08
C SER A 16 2.77 -5.45 -7.64
N GLY A 17 1.64 -5.92 -8.18
CA GLY A 17 1.51 -7.26 -8.74
C GLY A 17 2.41 -7.52 -9.95
N VAL A 18 3.08 -8.68 -9.97
CA VAL A 18 4.01 -9.08 -11.04
C VAL A 18 3.48 -10.19 -11.95
N THR A 19 2.25 -10.64 -11.72
CA THR A 19 1.63 -11.78 -12.40
C THR A 19 0.32 -11.39 -13.05
N ASP A 20 0.01 -11.96 -14.22
CA ASP A 20 -1.25 -11.73 -14.93
C ASP A 20 -2.50 -12.13 -14.12
N SER A 21 -2.37 -13.11 -13.23
CA SER A 21 -3.47 -13.59 -12.38
C SER A 21 -3.81 -12.67 -11.20
N ALA A 22 -2.96 -11.66 -10.93
CA ALA A 22 -3.10 -10.67 -9.84
C ALA A 22 -3.70 -11.24 -8.52
N PRO A 23 -2.97 -12.13 -7.82
CA PRO A 23 -3.50 -12.84 -6.65
C PRO A 23 -3.71 -11.94 -5.43
N LEU A 24 -3.10 -10.74 -5.40
CA LEU A 24 -3.26 -9.75 -4.35
C LEU A 24 -4.18 -8.63 -4.85
N VAL A 25 -5.33 -8.50 -4.20
CA VAL A 25 -6.40 -7.57 -4.60
C VAL A 25 -6.93 -6.79 -3.41
N ILE A 26 -7.43 -5.60 -3.69
CA ILE A 26 -8.21 -4.76 -2.79
C ILE A 26 -9.69 -5.13 -2.99
N ASP A 27 -10.38 -5.57 -1.92
CA ASP A 27 -11.84 -5.65 -1.92
C ASP A 27 -12.41 -4.23 -1.72
N THR A 28 -12.84 -3.61 -2.82
CA THR A 28 -13.39 -2.24 -2.82
C THR A 28 -14.73 -2.13 -2.10
N GLN A 29 -15.35 -3.25 -1.70
CA GLN A 29 -16.57 -3.28 -0.88
C GLN A 29 -16.28 -3.45 0.62
N ALA A 30 -15.01 -3.58 1.02
CA ALA A 30 -14.64 -3.58 2.43
C ALA A 30 -14.99 -2.23 3.09
N ASN A 31 -15.13 -2.25 4.42
CA ASN A 31 -15.39 -1.06 5.21
C ASN A 31 -14.29 0.00 4.92
N PRO A 32 -14.65 1.23 4.51
CA PRO A 32 -13.67 2.26 4.17
C PRO A 32 -12.70 2.59 5.31
N LYS A 33 -13.14 2.45 6.57
CA LYS A 33 -12.27 2.60 7.74
C LYS A 33 -11.20 1.50 7.79
N ASP A 34 -11.57 0.26 7.52
CA ASP A 34 -10.65 -0.88 7.54
C ASP A 34 -9.62 -0.76 6.39
N LEU A 35 -10.07 -0.32 5.21
CA LEU A 35 -9.18 0.00 4.09
C LEU A 35 -8.19 1.11 4.44
N PHE A 36 -8.65 2.16 5.12
CA PHE A 36 -7.80 3.26 5.57
C PHE A 36 -6.78 2.81 6.61
N GLU A 37 -7.21 2.08 7.64
CA GLU A 37 -6.29 1.55 8.67
C GLU A 37 -5.26 0.59 8.05
N ALA A 38 -5.66 -0.25 7.10
CA ALA A 38 -4.75 -1.13 6.36
C ALA A 38 -3.72 -0.36 5.51
N ALA A 39 -4.11 0.77 4.92
CA ALA A 39 -3.20 1.67 4.21
C ALA A 39 -2.20 2.32 5.18
N VAL A 40 -2.70 2.87 6.30
CA VAL A 40 -1.88 3.49 7.35
C VAL A 40 -0.86 2.49 7.90
N GLN A 41 -1.27 1.26 8.16
CA GLN A 41 -0.37 0.21 8.64
C GLN A 41 0.80 -0.02 7.68
N ARG A 42 0.55 -0.13 6.38
CA ARG A 42 1.61 -0.35 5.37
C ARG A 42 2.55 0.85 5.24
N ILE A 43 2.00 2.06 5.24
CA ILE A 43 2.79 3.29 5.17
C ILE A 43 3.68 3.44 6.42
N ARG A 44 3.15 3.13 7.61
CA ARG A 44 3.94 3.13 8.85
C ARG A 44 5.03 2.07 8.82
N ALA A 45 4.72 0.84 8.41
CA ALA A 45 5.72 -0.21 8.26
C ALA A 45 6.84 0.18 7.27
N ALA A 46 6.48 0.86 6.17
CA ALA A 46 7.46 1.41 5.24
C ALA A 46 8.32 2.51 5.90
N ALA A 47 7.73 3.40 6.68
CA ALA A 47 8.47 4.44 7.40
C ALA A 47 9.46 3.85 8.42
N ASP A 48 9.00 2.88 9.24
CA ASP A 48 9.84 2.21 10.25
C ASP A 48 11.01 1.44 9.58
N LEU A 49 10.74 0.79 8.45
CA LEU A 49 11.75 0.09 7.67
C LEU A 49 12.73 1.07 7.00
N LEU A 50 12.28 2.25 6.58
CA LEU A 50 13.13 3.29 6.01
C LEU A 50 14.04 3.89 7.08
N GLU A 51 13.53 4.11 8.28
CA GLU A 51 14.33 4.51 9.43
C GLU A 51 15.40 3.47 9.74
N THR A 52 15.02 2.18 9.72
CA THR A 52 15.98 1.07 9.86
C THR A 52 17.07 1.12 8.78
N LEU A 53 16.70 1.29 7.51
CA LEU A 53 17.64 1.40 6.40
C LEU A 53 18.56 2.63 6.54
N HIS A 54 18.03 3.74 7.03
CA HIS A 54 18.80 4.95 7.27
C HIS A 54 19.82 4.76 8.41
N CYS A 55 19.43 4.08 9.48
CA CYS A 55 20.28 3.76 10.62
C CYS A 55 21.31 2.66 10.32
N LEU A 56 21.04 1.78 9.35
CA LEU A 56 22.01 0.80 8.87
C LEU A 56 23.21 1.54 8.28
N CYS A 57 24.26 1.67 9.10
CA CYS A 57 25.52 2.24 8.68
C CYS A 57 26.04 1.39 7.51
N PHE A 58 26.32 2.00 6.35
CA PHE A 58 26.90 1.35 5.15
C PHE A 58 28.18 0.53 5.42
N LYS A 59 28.73 0.61 6.63
CA LYS A 59 29.89 -0.16 7.11
C LYS A 59 29.54 -1.55 7.68
N HIS A 60 28.28 -1.82 8.04
CA HIS A 60 27.86 -3.06 8.71
C HIS A 60 26.73 -3.82 8.02
N ALA A 61 25.95 -3.17 7.14
CA ALA A 61 24.96 -3.86 6.33
C ALA A 61 25.64 -4.58 5.17
N ASP A 62 25.19 -5.79 4.84
CA ASP A 62 25.62 -6.40 3.58
C ASP A 62 25.09 -5.54 2.44
N VAL A 63 25.92 -5.28 1.42
CA VAL A 63 25.50 -4.53 0.23
C VAL A 63 24.31 -5.23 -0.45
N GLN A 64 24.15 -6.55 -0.23
CA GLN A 64 23.01 -7.33 -0.69
C GLN A 64 21.71 -7.03 0.07
N ASP A 65 21.77 -6.54 1.32
CA ASP A 65 20.57 -6.24 2.11
C ASP A 65 19.84 -5.00 1.58
N ILE A 66 20.59 -4.03 1.05
CA ILE A 66 20.05 -2.76 0.54
C ILE A 66 18.97 -2.97 -0.53
N PRO A 67 19.19 -3.73 -1.63
CA PRO A 67 18.14 -3.95 -2.64
C PRO A 67 16.95 -4.72 -2.08
N HIS A 68 17.13 -5.66 -1.14
CA HIS A 68 16.02 -6.39 -0.53
C HIS A 68 15.14 -5.48 0.33
N ILE A 69 15.75 -4.64 1.18
CA ILE A 69 15.03 -3.67 2.02
C ILE A 69 14.37 -2.61 1.14
N THR A 70 15.07 -2.11 0.12
CA THR A 70 14.53 -1.14 -0.84
C THR A 70 13.33 -1.70 -1.60
N HIS A 71 13.38 -2.98 -1.99
CA HIS A 71 12.25 -3.63 -2.64
C HIS A 71 11.04 -3.79 -1.71
N ALA A 72 11.25 -4.21 -0.46
CA ALA A 72 10.17 -4.28 0.53
C ALA A 72 9.54 -2.91 0.80
N LEU A 73 10.36 -1.85 0.90
CA LEU A 73 9.89 -0.47 1.01
C LEU A 73 9.01 -0.06 -0.17
N TYR A 74 9.46 -0.38 -1.39
CA TYR A 74 8.70 -0.08 -2.60
C TYR A 74 7.32 -0.77 -2.59
N LEU A 75 7.27 -2.06 -2.27
CA LEU A 75 6.02 -2.83 -2.19
C LEU A 75 5.06 -2.26 -1.14
N LEU A 76 5.53 -2.04 0.10
CA LEU A 76 4.70 -1.49 1.17
C LEU A 76 4.15 -0.10 0.84
N THR A 77 4.97 0.73 0.20
CA THR A 77 4.56 2.09 -0.20
C THR A 77 3.53 2.06 -1.32
N GLN A 78 3.72 1.21 -2.34
CA GLN A 78 2.75 1.03 -3.43
C GLN A 78 1.42 0.49 -2.89
N ASP A 79 1.46 -0.60 -2.11
CA ASP A 79 0.26 -1.21 -1.54
C ASP A 79 -0.50 -0.23 -0.64
N GLY A 80 0.22 0.53 0.19
CA GLY A 80 -0.35 1.57 1.04
C GLY A 80 -1.01 2.69 0.23
N SER A 81 -0.37 3.12 -0.86
CA SER A 81 -0.90 4.14 -1.77
C SER A 81 -2.18 3.67 -2.47
N ASP A 82 -2.20 2.45 -3.00
CA ASP A 82 -3.36 1.87 -3.68
C ASP A 82 -4.55 1.74 -2.73
N LEU A 83 -4.32 1.24 -1.51
CA LEU A 83 -5.35 1.14 -0.48
C LEU A 83 -5.87 2.52 -0.07
N LEU A 84 -4.99 3.51 0.09
CA LEU A 84 -5.38 4.87 0.46
C LEU A 84 -6.24 5.51 -0.63
N GLN A 85 -5.91 5.31 -1.90
CA GLN A 85 -6.68 5.80 -3.03
C GLN A 85 -8.10 5.23 -3.04
N VAL A 86 -8.25 3.91 -2.85
CA VAL A 86 -9.57 3.27 -2.77
C VAL A 86 -10.33 3.72 -1.52
N ALA A 87 -9.67 3.78 -0.36
CA ALA A 87 -10.28 4.24 0.88
C ALA A 87 -10.82 5.67 0.73
N GLN A 88 -10.03 6.60 0.21
CA GLN A 88 -10.44 7.99 -0.04
C GLN A 88 -11.67 8.06 -0.96
N GLN A 89 -11.68 7.31 -2.07
CA GLN A 89 -12.83 7.26 -2.98
C GLN A 89 -14.11 6.79 -2.27
N LYS A 90 -13.98 5.78 -1.39
CA LYS A 90 -15.13 5.21 -0.68
C LYS A 90 -15.61 6.11 0.44
N MET A 91 -14.69 6.75 1.16
CA MET A 91 -14.99 7.68 2.24
C MET A 91 -15.78 8.92 1.78
N LEU A 92 -15.61 9.36 0.53
CA LEU A 92 -16.39 10.48 -0.04
C LEU A 92 -17.92 10.24 0.03
N ASN A 93 -18.35 8.99 -0.05
CA ASN A 93 -19.77 8.61 -0.03
C ASN A 93 -20.14 7.79 1.22
N TRP A 94 -19.26 7.70 2.22
CA TRP A 94 -19.45 6.83 3.38
C TRP A 94 -20.14 7.55 4.53
N GLN A 95 -21.13 6.90 5.12
CA GLN A 95 -21.73 7.29 6.38
C GLN A 95 -21.25 6.31 7.45
N ALA A 96 -20.74 6.83 8.57
CA ALA A 96 -20.29 5.99 9.67
C ALA A 96 -21.47 5.17 10.22
N PRO A 97 -21.31 3.85 10.44
CA PRO A 97 -22.32 3.08 11.16
C PRO A 97 -22.47 3.65 12.57
N VAL A 98 -23.73 3.88 12.96
CA VAL A 98 -24.13 4.42 14.28
C VAL A 98 -23.85 3.41 15.38
#